data_AF-A0A962YQK7-F1
#
_entry.id   AF-A0A962YQK7-F1
#
_cell.length_a   1.000
_cell.length_b   1.000
_cell.length_c   1.000
_cell.angle_alpha   90.00
_cell.angle_beta   90.00
_cell.angle_gamma   90.00
#
_symmetry.space_group_name_H-M   'P 1'
#
loop_
_entity.id
_entity.type
_entity.pdbx_description
1 polymer ?
#
loop_
_entity_poly.entity_id
_entity_poly.type
_entity_poly.pdbx_seq_one_letter_code
_entity_poly.pdbx_strand_id
1 'polypeptide(L)' 'DAKILVLGLTFKENCPDLRNTRVVDIVREFGDYNACVDVYDPWVDPQEAQHEYGIDPV' A
#
# COMPACT_ATOMS: atom_id res chain seq x y z
N ASP A 1 13.08 8.05 -13.36
CA ASP A 1 11.95 7.26 -12.85
C ASP A 1 12.41 5.93 -12.27
N ALA A 2 12.26 5.78 -10.97
CA ALA A 2 12.40 4.49 -10.30
C ALA A 2 11.03 3.80 -10.24
N LYS A 3 11.00 2.48 -10.42
CA LYS A 3 9.80 1.65 -10.26
C LYS A 3 9.98 0.77 -9.04
N ILE A 4 9.03 0.82 -8.11
CA ILE A 4 9.07 0.14 -6.84
C ILE A 4 7.80 -0.68 -6.71
N LEU A 5 7.94 -1.95 -6.35
CA LEU A 5 6.82 -2.82 -6.00
C LEU A 5 6.86 -3.09 -4.50
N VAL A 6 5.81 -2.73 -3.81
CA VAL A 6 5.60 -3.03 -2.39
C VAL A 6 4.70 -4.26 -2.29
N LEU A 7 5.24 -5.33 -1.70
CA LEU A 7 4.51 -6.57 -1.45
C LEU A 7 4.05 -6.60 0.01
N GLY A 8 2.76 -6.45 0.21
CA GLY A 8 2.11 -6.34 1.52
C GLY A 8 1.69 -4.91 1.81
N LEU A 9 0.44 -4.77 2.25
CA LEU A 9 -0.18 -3.51 2.69
C LEU A 9 -0.87 -3.69 4.06
N THR A 10 -1.33 -4.89 4.35
CA THR A 10 -1.99 -5.25 5.62
C THR A 10 -1.09 -5.04 6.85
N PHE A 11 -1.69 -4.70 7.99
CA PHE A 11 -0.96 -4.44 9.24
C PHE A 11 -0.24 -5.69 9.78
N LYS A 12 -0.82 -6.88 9.56
CA LYS A 12 -0.31 -8.16 10.01
C LYS A 12 -0.59 -9.23 8.96
N GLU A 13 0.23 -10.27 8.96
CA GLU A 13 0.05 -11.41 8.06
C GLU A 13 -1.34 -12.05 8.16
N ASN A 14 -1.86 -12.51 7.02
CA ASN A 14 -3.11 -13.26 6.90
C ASN A 14 -4.34 -12.56 7.50
N CYS A 15 -4.37 -11.24 7.48
CA CYS A 15 -5.49 -10.47 8.00
C CYS A 15 -5.72 -9.20 7.17
N PRO A 16 -6.96 -8.90 6.77
CA PRO A 16 -7.28 -7.74 5.95
C PRO A 16 -7.17 -6.40 6.71
N ASP A 17 -6.68 -6.37 7.94
CA ASP A 17 -6.72 -5.14 8.76
C ASP A 17 -5.74 -4.08 8.24
N LEU A 18 -6.32 -2.98 7.75
CA LEU A 18 -5.60 -1.86 7.17
C LEU A 18 -5.38 -0.71 8.14
N ARG A 19 -6.27 -0.51 9.13
CA ARG A 19 -6.52 0.73 9.89
C ARG A 19 -5.30 1.38 10.57
N ASN A 20 -4.16 0.70 10.63
CA ASN A 20 -2.94 1.23 11.22
C ASN A 20 -1.65 0.70 10.58
N THR A 21 -1.70 0.31 9.29
CA THR A 21 -0.50 -0.11 8.57
C THR A 21 0.47 1.05 8.40
N ARG A 22 1.76 0.84 8.67
CA ARG A 22 2.82 1.83 8.42
C ARG A 22 3.39 1.75 7.00
N VAL A 23 2.94 0.78 6.21
CA VAL A 23 3.36 0.65 4.81
C VAL A 23 2.94 1.89 4.00
N VAL A 24 1.81 2.51 4.34
CA VAL A 24 1.33 3.75 3.72
C VAL A 24 2.34 4.89 3.81
N ASP A 25 3.06 5.01 4.93
CA ASP A 25 4.05 6.08 5.12
C ASP A 25 5.22 5.90 4.14
N ILE A 26 5.65 4.64 3.93
CA ILE A 26 6.71 4.28 2.99
C ILE A 26 6.26 4.56 1.54
N VAL A 27 5.03 4.18 1.18
CA VAL A 27 4.46 4.43 -0.16
C VAL A 27 4.42 5.93 -0.45
N ARG A 28 3.98 6.74 0.51
CA ARG A 28 3.92 8.20 0.39
C ARG A 28 5.31 8.82 0.25
N GLU A 29 6.26 8.41 1.08
CA GLU A 29 7.62 8.92 1.04
C GLU A 29 8.30 8.60 -0.31
N PHE A 30 8.11 7.40 -0.87
CA PHE A 30 8.57 7.09 -2.21
C PHE A 30 7.90 7.92 -3.31
N GLY A 31 6.60 8.21 -3.17
CA GLY A 31 5.89 9.11 -4.06
C GLY A 31 6.47 10.54 -4.06
N ASP A 32 6.84 11.05 -2.88
CA ASP A 32 7.48 12.37 -2.72
C ASP A 32 8.86 12.44 -3.40
N TYR A 33 9.56 11.30 -3.52
CA TYR A 33 10.80 11.17 -4.30
C TYR A 33 10.57 10.95 -5.81
N ASN A 34 9.33 11.15 -6.30
CA ASN A 34 8.98 11.00 -7.70
C ASN A 34 9.17 9.55 -8.22
N ALA A 35 9.06 8.55 -7.33
CA ALA A 35 9.08 7.14 -7.71
C ALA A 35 7.67 6.65 -8.09
N CYS A 36 7.60 5.70 -9.02
CA CYS A 36 6.38 4.98 -9.34
C CYS A 36 6.26 3.79 -8.40
N VAL A 37 5.23 3.77 -7.55
CA VAL A 37 5.03 2.75 -6.53
C VAL A 37 3.76 1.95 -6.83
N ASP A 38 3.94 0.66 -7.07
CA ASP A 38 2.85 -0.32 -7.16
C ASP A 38 2.74 -1.08 -5.83
N VAL A 39 1.52 -1.37 -5.38
CA VAL A 39 1.25 -2.09 -4.12
C VAL A 39 0.46 -3.34 -4.42
N TYR A 40 0.91 -4.49 -3.93
CA TYR A 40 0.19 -5.77 -4.05
C TYR A 40 0.08 -6.44 -2.69
N ASP A 41 -1.13 -6.82 -2.28
CA ASP A 41 -1.38 -7.66 -1.11
C ASP A 41 -2.59 -8.58 -1.39
N PRO A 42 -2.45 -9.91 -1.29
CA PRO A 42 -3.54 -10.83 -1.61
C PRO A 42 -4.70 -10.81 -0.59
N TRP A 43 -4.49 -10.21 0.59
CA TRP A 43 -5.48 -10.18 1.67
C TRP A 43 -6.20 -8.84 1.77
N VAL A 44 -5.78 -7.83 1.01
CA VAL A 44 -6.38 -6.50 1.08
C VAL A 44 -7.65 -6.42 0.24
N ASP A 45 -8.67 -5.73 0.75
CA ASP A 45 -9.78 -5.28 -0.07
C ASP A 45 -9.38 -3.97 -0.78
N PRO A 46 -9.34 -3.92 -2.13
CA PRO A 46 -9.02 -2.70 -2.87
C PRO A 46 -9.93 -1.52 -2.54
N GLN A 47 -11.21 -1.75 -2.24
CA GLN A 47 -12.14 -0.67 -1.89
C GLN A 47 -11.80 -0.08 -0.52
N GLU A 48 -11.40 -0.91 0.43
CA GLU A 48 -10.97 -0.47 1.76
C GLU A 48 -9.63 0.27 1.70
N ALA A 49 -8.67 -0.24 0.91
CA ALA A 49 -7.39 0.43 0.67
C ALA A 49 -7.56 1.82 0.06
N GLN A 50 -8.46 1.95 -0.91
CA GLN A 50 -8.76 3.24 -1.53
C GLN A 50 -9.49 4.18 -0.57
N HIS A 51 -10.45 3.66 0.21
CA HIS A 51 -11.20 4.46 1.18
C HIS A 51 -10.31 5.00 2.31
N GLU A 52 -9.45 4.16 2.88
CA GLU A 52 -8.63 4.50 4.05
C GLU A 52 -7.37 5.30 3.66
N TYR A 53 -6.73 4.94 2.55
CA TYR A 53 -5.38 5.45 2.20
C TYR A 53 -5.24 6.06 0.82
N GLY A 54 -6.26 5.97 -0.05
CA GLY A 54 -6.17 6.43 -1.43
C GLY A 54 -5.14 5.63 -2.25
N ILE A 55 -4.96 4.36 -1.90
CA ILE A 55 -4.09 3.42 -2.62
C ILE A 55 -4.97 2.48 -3.41
N ASP A 56 -4.69 2.38 -4.71
CA ASP A 56 -5.27 1.38 -5.62
C ASP A 56 -4.25 0.24 -5.79
N PRO A 57 -4.44 -0.93 -5.14
CA PRO A 57 -3.53 -2.07 -5.28
C PRO A 57 -3.62 -2.67 -6.69
N VAL A 58 -2.49 -3.18 -7.20
CA VAL A 58 -2.39 -3.89 -8.49
C VAL A 58 -2.74 -5.37 -8.41
#